data_AF-A0A8K0GBZ2-F1
#
_entry.id   AF-A0A8K0GBZ2-F1
#
_cell.length_a   1.000
_cell.length_b   1.000
_cell.length_c   1.000
_cell.angle_alpha   90.00
_cell.angle_beta   90.00
_cell.angle_gamma   90.00
#
_symmetry.space_group_name_H-M   'P 1'
#
loop_
_entity.id
_entity.type
_entity.pdbx_description
1 polymer ?
#
loop_
_entity_poly.entity_id
_entity_poly.type
_entity_poly.pdbx_seq_one_letter_code
_entity_poly.pdbx_strand_id
1 'polypeptide(L)'
;MVRTYKRKLGTRNYKTYTEAQLEEALQKIADGQLFMRPAVTEYNIPFGTLNKNFHGRHTRTDGEQLALSTAKEAAPIDAAVRTSGGQVKKVAQRLASNINKSRSAISREAMETYFANLKQTLEGIRNGPDIPRLMNDQAFENALSDLELMT
;
A
#
# COMPACT_ATOMS: atom_id res chain seq x y z
N MET A 1 35.96 6.19 -24.91
CA MET A 1 35.17 6.85 -23.83
C MET A 1 33.70 6.50 -24.02
N VAL A 2 33.00 6.09 -22.96
CA VAL A 2 31.57 5.76 -23.00
C VAL A 2 30.75 7.06 -22.97
N ARG A 3 29.73 7.16 -23.83
CA ARG A 3 28.87 8.35 -23.94
C ARG A 3 27.83 8.34 -22.82
N THR A 4 27.93 9.27 -21.86
CA THR A 4 26.97 9.40 -20.75
C THR A 4 25.74 10.17 -21.21
N TYR A 5 24.63 9.48 -21.50
CA TYR A 5 23.39 10.12 -21.94
C TYR A 5 22.52 10.52 -20.75
N LYS A 6 22.32 11.82 -20.51
CA LYS A 6 21.36 12.34 -19.52
C LYS A 6 20.08 12.82 -20.22
N ARG A 7 18.91 12.36 -19.78
CA ARG A 7 17.62 12.80 -20.32
C ARG A 7 17.18 14.13 -19.70
N LYS A 8 16.41 14.94 -20.44
CA LYS A 8 15.82 16.17 -19.91
C LYS A 8 14.74 15.83 -18.87
N LEU A 9 14.73 16.54 -17.75
CA LEU A 9 13.67 16.43 -16.74
C LEU A 9 12.31 16.74 -17.38
N GLY A 10 11.27 15.98 -17.02
CA GLY A 10 9.92 16.13 -17.57
C GLY A 10 9.64 15.41 -18.91
N THR A 11 10.65 14.80 -19.54
CA THR A 11 10.44 14.11 -20.84
C THR A 11 9.55 12.86 -20.73
N ARG A 12 9.43 12.26 -19.55
CA ARG A 12 8.69 11.00 -19.37
C ARG A 12 7.25 11.27 -18.96
N ASN A 13 6.31 11.00 -19.86
CA ASN A 13 4.89 11.14 -19.59
C ASN A 13 4.34 9.81 -19.00
N TYR A 14 4.01 9.80 -17.71
CA TYR A 14 3.62 8.57 -16.98
C TYR A 14 2.13 8.23 -17.12
N LYS A 15 1.25 9.17 -17.50
CA LYS A 15 -0.20 8.97 -17.69
C LYS A 15 -0.74 10.03 -18.66
N THR A 16 -1.50 9.63 -19.68
CA THR A 16 -2.06 10.53 -20.71
C THR A 16 -3.52 10.91 -20.49
N TYR A 17 -4.15 10.36 -19.45
CA TYR A 17 -5.59 10.46 -19.19
C TYR A 17 -5.89 10.70 -17.71
N THR A 18 -7.00 11.39 -17.43
CA THR A 18 -7.51 11.58 -16.07
C THR A 18 -8.43 10.42 -15.67
N GLU A 19 -8.68 10.26 -14.37
CA GLU A 19 -9.63 9.25 -13.87
C GLU A 19 -11.08 9.54 -14.31
N ALA A 20 -11.49 10.81 -14.33
CA ALA A 20 -12.81 11.20 -14.84
C ALA A 20 -13.02 10.78 -16.31
N GLN A 21 -12.01 10.96 -17.17
CA GLN A 21 -12.06 10.53 -18.57
C GLN A 21 -12.16 9.00 -18.69
N LEU A 22 -11.50 8.26 -17.80
CA LEU A 22 -11.55 6.81 -17.78
C LEU A 22 -12.95 6.31 -17.39
N GLU A 23 -13.56 6.89 -16.36
CA GLU A 23 -14.91 6.52 -15.90
C GLU A 23 -15.97 6.85 -16.94
N GLU A 24 -15.92 8.03 -17.55
CA GLU A 24 -16.85 8.41 -18.62
C GLU A 24 -16.75 7.45 -19.81
N ALA A 25 -15.54 7.12 -20.24
CA ALA A 25 -15.31 6.17 -21.34
C ALA A 25 -15.85 4.77 -20.99
N LEU A 26 -15.63 4.29 -19.77
CA LEU A 26 -16.14 3.00 -19.32
C LEU A 26 -17.66 2.97 -19.25
N GLN A 27 -18.30 4.05 -18.82
CA GLN A 27 -19.75 4.17 -18.78
C GLN A 27 -20.36 4.07 -20.18
N LYS A 28 -19.83 4.81 -21.16
CA LYS A 28 -20.30 4.74 -22.56
C LYS A 28 -20.10 3.36 -23.19
N ILE A 29 -19.03 2.64 -22.81
CA ILE A 29 -18.79 1.26 -23.26
C ILE A 29 -19.80 0.29 -22.60
N ALA A 30 -20.09 0.47 -21.30
CA ALA A 30 -21.06 -0.34 -20.58
C ALA A 30 -22.49 -0.13 -21.11
N ASP A 31 -22.84 1.11 -21.43
CA ASP A 31 -24.13 1.49 -22.03
C ASP A 31 -24.25 1.05 -23.51
N GLY A 32 -23.17 0.55 -24.10
CA GLY A 32 -23.12 0.09 -25.50
C GLY A 32 -23.09 1.20 -26.54
N GLN A 33 -22.87 2.46 -26.13
CA GLN A 33 -22.82 3.63 -26.99
C GLN A 33 -21.50 3.71 -27.79
N LEU A 34 -20.41 3.21 -27.21
CA LEU A 34 -19.08 3.20 -27.83
C LEU A 34 -18.42 1.83 -27.69
N PHE A 35 -17.72 1.41 -28.75
CA PHE A 35 -16.82 0.27 -28.66
C PHE A 35 -15.44 0.71 -28.13
N MET A 36 -14.69 -0.22 -27.55
CA MET A 36 -13.37 0.09 -26.97
C MET A 36 -12.37 0.69 -27.98
N ARG A 37 -12.44 0.32 -29.26
CA ARG A 37 -11.53 0.84 -30.29
C ARG A 37 -11.78 2.34 -30.57
N PRO A 38 -13.02 2.79 -30.83
CA PRO A 38 -13.38 4.21 -30.86
C PRO A 38 -13.02 4.98 -29.58
N ALA A 39 -13.24 4.39 -28.40
CA ALA A 39 -12.94 5.07 -27.14
C ALA A 39 -11.44 5.40 -26.97
N VAL A 40 -10.55 4.58 -27.53
CA VAL A 40 -9.09 4.86 -27.52
C VAL A 40 -8.78 6.17 -28.24
N THR A 41 -9.43 6.43 -29.37
CA THR A 41 -9.18 7.64 -30.17
C THR A 41 -9.81 8.87 -29.54
N GLU A 42 -11.03 8.76 -28.99
CA GLU A 42 -11.74 9.90 -28.39
C GLU A 42 -11.10 10.35 -27.08
N TYR A 43 -10.76 9.41 -26.21
CA TYR A 43 -10.29 9.71 -24.86
C TYR A 43 -8.76 9.68 -24.72
N ASN A 44 -8.03 9.30 -25.78
CA ASN A 44 -6.57 9.10 -25.75
C ASN A 44 -6.12 8.15 -24.62
N ILE A 45 -6.94 7.13 -24.34
CA ILE A 45 -6.69 6.09 -23.34
C ILE A 45 -6.22 4.84 -24.06
N PRO A 46 -5.10 4.22 -23.66
CA PRO A 46 -4.65 2.97 -24.26
C PRO A 46 -5.70 1.86 -24.14
N PHE A 47 -5.88 1.09 -25.22
CA PHE A 47 -6.84 -0.04 -25.25
C PHE A 47 -6.65 -1.01 -24.08
N GLY A 48 -5.40 -1.31 -23.73
CA GLY A 48 -5.09 -2.20 -22.62
C GLY A 48 -5.58 -1.68 -21.27
N THR A 49 -5.58 -0.36 -21.06
CA THR A 49 -6.11 0.28 -19.86
C THR A 49 -7.63 0.11 -19.80
N LEU A 50 -8.35 0.44 -20.88
CA LEU A 50 -9.80 0.29 -20.96
C LEU A 50 -10.20 -1.18 -20.74
N ASN A 51 -9.53 -2.11 -21.42
CA ASN A 51 -9.81 -3.54 -21.34
C ASN A 51 -9.58 -4.14 -19.94
N LYS A 52 -8.50 -3.71 -19.26
CA LYS A 52 -8.21 -4.17 -17.88
C LYS A 52 -9.23 -3.64 -16.88
N ASN A 53 -9.61 -2.37 -17.00
CA ASN A 53 -10.59 -1.76 -16.09
C ASN A 53 -11.99 -2.32 -16.32
N PHE A 54 -12.43 -2.42 -17.58
CA PHE A 54 -13.74 -2.97 -17.94
C PHE A 54 -13.94 -4.41 -17.45
N HIS A 55 -12.91 -5.27 -17.54
CA HIS A 55 -12.97 -6.63 -17.02
C HIS A 55 -12.58 -6.77 -15.54
N GLY A 56 -12.45 -5.67 -14.79
CA GLY A 56 -12.10 -5.70 -13.37
C GLY A 56 -10.73 -6.30 -13.04
N ARG A 57 -9.82 -6.36 -14.01
CA ARG A 57 -8.46 -6.89 -13.82
C ARG A 57 -7.50 -5.87 -13.19
N HIS A 58 -7.94 -4.61 -13.06
CA HIS A 58 -7.21 -3.53 -12.42
C HIS A 58 -7.27 -3.59 -10.89
N THR A 59 -8.34 -4.15 -10.31
CA THR A 59 -8.57 -4.18 -8.86
C THR A 59 -7.91 -5.37 -8.16
N ARG A 60 -7.01 -6.10 -8.83
CA ARG A 60 -6.27 -7.17 -8.17
C ARG A 60 -5.38 -6.54 -7.11
N THR A 61 -5.60 -6.93 -5.86
CA THR A 61 -4.74 -6.58 -4.74
C THR A 61 -3.31 -6.99 -5.06
N ASP A 62 -2.37 -6.07 -4.91
CA ASP A 62 -0.95 -6.33 -5.11
C ASP A 62 -0.50 -7.44 -4.15
N GLY A 63 -0.01 -8.55 -4.71
CA GLY A 63 0.45 -9.70 -3.95
C GLY A 63 0.31 -11.03 -4.68
N GLU A 64 1.01 -12.05 -4.18
CA GLU A 64 0.81 -13.43 -4.61
C GLU A 64 -0.50 -13.99 -4.06
N GLN A 65 -1.11 -14.92 -4.80
CA GLN A 65 -2.24 -15.71 -4.30
C GLN A 65 -1.88 -16.36 -2.95
N LEU A 66 -2.81 -16.29 -1.99
CA LEU A 66 -2.70 -17.00 -0.71
C LEU A 66 -2.70 -18.51 -0.99
N ALA A 67 -1.82 -19.25 -0.31
CA ALA A 67 -1.71 -20.70 -0.50
C ALA A 67 -2.93 -21.47 0.06
N LEU A 68 -3.74 -20.80 0.89
CA LEU A 68 -4.99 -21.29 1.48
C LEU A 68 -5.98 -20.13 1.53
N SER A 69 -7.25 -20.39 1.22
CA SER A 69 -8.34 -19.40 1.36
C SER A 69 -8.72 -19.22 2.83
N THR A 70 -9.21 -18.05 3.24
CA THR A 70 -9.60 -17.72 4.63
C THR A 70 -10.51 -18.77 5.29
N ALA A 71 -11.53 -19.26 4.58
CA ALA A 71 -12.43 -20.31 5.09
C ALA A 71 -11.72 -21.67 5.34
N LYS A 72 -10.64 -21.93 4.61
CA LYS A 72 -9.79 -23.14 4.74
C LYS A 72 -8.62 -22.94 5.70
N GLU A 73 -8.44 -21.77 6.32
CA GLU A 73 -7.42 -21.56 7.36
C GLU A 73 -7.92 -21.91 8.76
N ALA A 74 -9.24 -21.91 8.99
CA ALA A 74 -9.83 -22.30 10.28
C ALA A 74 -9.85 -23.83 10.48
N ALA A 75 -10.16 -24.59 9.43
CA ALA A 75 -10.28 -26.05 9.48
C ALA A 75 -8.96 -26.84 9.74
N PRO A 76 -7.77 -26.44 9.23
CA PRO A 76 -6.54 -27.20 9.39
C PRO A 76 -5.97 -27.12 10.80
N ILE A 77 -6.22 -26.04 11.54
CA ILE A 77 -5.74 -25.90 12.92
C ILE A 77 -6.41 -26.99 13.78
N ASP A 78 -7.72 -27.17 13.62
CA ASP A 78 -8.50 -28.14 14.39
C ASP A 78 -8.23 -29.60 13.96
N ALA A 79 -7.92 -29.84 12.68
CA ALA A 79 -7.58 -31.17 12.16
C ALA A 79 -6.11 -31.59 12.41
N ALA A 80 -5.16 -30.65 12.41
CA ALA A 80 -3.74 -30.91 12.66
C ALA A 80 -3.46 -31.26 14.13
N VAL A 81 -4.26 -30.73 15.07
CA VAL A 81 -4.23 -31.14 16.49
C VAL A 81 -4.68 -32.60 16.67
N ARG A 82 -5.46 -33.15 15.73
CA ARG A 82 -6.08 -34.49 15.83
C ARG A 82 -5.33 -35.63 15.11
N THR A 83 -4.36 -35.36 14.25
CA THR A 83 -3.69 -36.42 13.45
C THR A 83 -2.16 -36.35 13.44
N SER A 84 -1.54 -37.52 13.48
CA SER A 84 -0.10 -37.73 13.70
C SER A 84 0.80 -37.18 12.57
N GLY A 85 1.53 -36.11 12.89
CA GLY A 85 2.94 -35.87 12.51
C GLY A 85 3.29 -35.41 11.09
N GLY A 86 2.76 -36.05 10.04
CA GLY A 86 3.25 -35.85 8.66
C GLY A 86 2.65 -34.65 7.92
N GLN A 87 1.35 -34.41 8.11
CA GLN A 87 0.60 -33.34 7.43
C GLN A 87 0.80 -31.97 8.09
N VAL A 88 1.16 -31.95 9.39
CA VAL A 88 1.31 -30.74 10.20
C VAL A 88 2.42 -29.82 9.65
N LYS A 89 3.54 -30.39 9.17
CA LYS A 89 4.66 -29.61 8.62
C LYS A 89 4.27 -28.80 7.37
N LYS A 90 3.51 -29.41 6.46
CA LYS A 90 3.05 -28.75 5.21
C LYS A 90 2.01 -27.67 5.49
N VAL A 91 1.09 -27.94 6.43
CA VAL A 91 0.09 -26.95 6.87
C VAL A 91 0.78 -25.77 7.57
N ALA A 92 1.73 -26.03 8.47
CA ALA A 92 2.49 -24.99 9.16
C ALA A 92 3.29 -24.10 8.20
N GLN A 93 3.93 -24.70 7.19
CA GLN A 93 4.64 -23.95 6.14
C GLN A 93 3.70 -23.03 5.34
N ARG A 94 2.50 -23.52 4.99
CA ARG A 94 1.49 -22.72 4.27
C ARG A 94 0.91 -21.61 5.15
N LEU A 95 0.65 -21.89 6.42
CA LEU A 95 0.19 -20.90 7.40
C LEU A 95 1.25 -19.80 7.60
N ALA A 96 2.52 -20.16 7.81
CA ALA A 96 3.60 -19.19 7.96
C ALA A 96 3.77 -18.32 6.71
N SER A 97 3.63 -18.91 5.52
CA SER A 97 3.64 -18.15 4.26
C SER A 97 2.48 -17.17 4.17
N ASN A 98 1.26 -17.56 4.55
CA ASN A 98 0.10 -16.69 4.55
C ASN A 98 0.18 -15.57 5.60
N ILE A 99 0.76 -15.83 6.78
CA ILE A 99 1.03 -14.80 7.81
C ILE A 99 2.02 -13.76 7.27
N ASN A 100 3.08 -14.19 6.58
CA ASN A 100 4.02 -13.25 5.96
C ASN A 100 3.34 -12.40 4.87
N LYS A 101 2.42 -13.01 4.11
CA LYS A 101 1.63 -12.32 3.07
C LYS A 101 0.59 -11.35 3.65
N SER A 102 -0.09 -11.71 4.75
CA SER A 102 -1.01 -10.79 5.44
C SER A 102 -0.28 -9.63 6.11
N ARG A 103 0.94 -9.88 6.63
CA ARG A 103 1.83 -8.84 7.17
C ARG A 103 2.38 -7.90 6.11
N SER A 104 2.55 -8.33 4.86
CA SER A 104 2.87 -7.39 3.77
C SER A 104 1.68 -6.54 3.35
N ALA A 105 0.46 -6.99 3.64
CA ALA A 105 -0.79 -6.27 3.41
C ALA A 105 -1.20 -5.39 4.62
N ILE A 106 -0.22 -4.77 5.28
CA ILE A 106 -0.50 -3.80 6.35
C ILE A 106 -1.18 -2.58 5.72
N SER A 107 -2.44 -2.35 6.10
CA SER A 107 -3.22 -1.19 5.65
C SER A 107 -2.75 0.09 6.36
N ARG A 108 -3.03 1.23 5.74
CA ARG A 108 -2.75 2.56 6.32
C ARG A 108 -3.41 2.72 7.69
N GLU A 109 -4.66 2.27 7.83
CA GLU A 109 -5.42 2.33 9.08
C GLU A 109 -4.76 1.52 10.21
N ALA A 110 -4.19 0.34 9.88
CA ALA A 110 -3.47 -0.51 10.84
C ALA A 110 -2.17 0.14 11.33
N MET A 111 -1.47 0.87 10.47
CA MET A 111 -0.29 1.67 10.86
C MET A 111 -0.70 2.84 11.76
N GLU A 112 -1.77 3.55 11.42
CA GLU A 112 -2.25 4.71 12.18
C GLU A 112 -2.70 4.30 13.60
N THR A 113 -3.43 3.20 13.73
CA THR A 113 -3.79 2.63 15.05
C THR A 113 -2.57 2.17 15.84
N TYR A 114 -1.58 1.53 15.21
CA TYR A 114 -0.34 1.15 15.89
C TYR A 114 0.42 2.36 16.44
N PHE A 115 0.61 3.41 15.63
CA PHE A 115 1.29 4.63 16.07
C PHE A 115 0.51 5.41 17.14
N ALA A 116 -0.83 5.40 17.08
CA ALA A 116 -1.67 6.00 18.12
C ALA A 116 -1.50 5.31 19.47
N ASN A 117 -1.54 3.98 19.49
CA ASN A 117 -1.32 3.17 20.69
C ASN A 117 0.12 3.36 21.21
N LEU A 118 1.10 3.42 20.32
CA LEU A 118 2.50 3.62 20.67
C LEU A 118 2.71 5.00 21.32
N LYS A 119 2.12 6.07 20.80
CA LYS A 119 2.15 7.40 21.41
C LYS A 119 1.59 7.37 22.84
N GLN A 120 0.43 6.73 23.03
CA GLN A 120 -0.20 6.59 24.34
C GLN A 120 0.69 5.82 25.34
N THR A 121 1.37 4.75 24.91
CA THR A 121 2.30 4.00 25.78
C THR A 121 3.55 4.80 26.15
N LEU A 122 4.07 5.61 25.23
CA LEU A 122 5.25 6.43 25.45
C LEU A 122 4.97 7.68 26.31
N GLU A 123 3.74 8.21 26.29
CA GLU A 123 3.30 9.27 27.20
C GLU A 123 3.41 8.85 28.68
N GLY A 124 3.17 7.57 28.99
CA GLY A 124 3.37 7.02 30.33
C GLY A 124 4.84 6.98 30.76
N ILE A 125 5.77 6.82 29.81
CA ILE A 125 7.22 6.75 30.08
C ILE A 125 7.82 8.15 30.24
N ARG A 126 7.32 9.14 29.50
CA ARG A 126 7.73 10.56 29.62
C ARG A 126 7.45 11.16 31.00
N ASN A 127 6.49 10.60 31.74
CA ASN A 127 6.07 11.06 33.07
C ASN A 127 6.63 10.20 34.22
N GLY A 128 7.53 9.24 33.93
CA GLY A 128 8.21 8.45 34.95
C GLY A 128 9.26 9.26 35.71
N PRO A 129 9.54 8.93 36.99
CA PRO A 129 10.41 9.73 37.86
C PRO A 129 11.89 9.77 37.45
N ASP A 130 12.36 8.89 36.56
CA ASP A 130 13.80 8.62 36.36
C ASP A 130 14.36 8.88 34.95
N ILE A 131 13.70 9.69 34.12
CA ILE A 131 14.31 10.15 32.85
C ILE A 131 14.76 11.60 33.02
N PRO A 132 16.07 11.90 32.96
CA PRO A 132 16.51 13.29 32.88
C PRO A 132 15.83 13.91 31.66
N ARG A 133 15.04 14.97 31.89
CA ARG A 133 14.49 15.82 30.84
C ARG A 133 15.66 16.18 29.93
N LEU A 134 15.75 15.56 28.76
CA LEU A 134 16.62 16.08 27.71
C LEU A 134 16.05 17.45 27.36
N MET A 135 16.72 18.44 27.95
CA MET A 135 16.84 19.83 27.56
C MET A 135 15.55 20.48 27.06
N ASN A 136 15.05 21.38 27.92
CA ASN A 136 13.99 22.36 27.64
C ASN A 136 13.94 22.79 26.17
N ASP A 137 12.77 22.60 25.56
CA ASP A 137 12.37 23.13 24.25
C ASP A 137 12.64 24.65 24.13
N GLN A 138 12.80 25.38 25.24
CA GLN A 138 13.23 26.78 25.27
C GLN A 138 14.55 27.07 24.54
N ALA A 139 15.54 26.16 24.57
CA ALA A 139 16.83 26.43 23.94
C ALA A 139 16.77 26.35 22.41
N PHE A 140 15.86 25.52 21.87
CA PHE A 140 15.62 25.40 20.44
C PHE A 140 14.79 26.59 19.92
N GLU A 141 13.77 27.00 20.67
CA GLU A 141 12.95 28.18 20.35
C GLU A 141 13.76 29.49 20.40
N ASN A 142 14.66 29.64 21.37
CA ASN A 142 15.55 30.82 21.44
C ASN A 142 16.59 30.82 20.30
N ALA A 143 17.08 29.64 19.88
CA ALA A 143 18.00 29.55 18.74
C ALA A 143 17.32 29.86 17.40
N LEU A 144 16.01 29.61 17.29
CA LEU A 144 15.21 30.00 16.12
C LEU A 144 14.93 31.51 16.10
N SER A 145 14.64 32.12 17.26
CA SER A 145 14.44 33.58 17.34
C SER A 145 15.71 34.37 17.03
N ASP A 146 16.88 33.87 17.44
CA ASP A 146 18.17 34.52 17.18
C ASP A 146 18.57 34.44 15.70
N LEU A 147 18.10 33.42 14.97
CA LEU A 147 18.37 33.25 13.54
C LEU A 147 17.45 34.12 12.67
N GLU A 148 16.22 34.37 13.11
CA GLU A 148 15.26 35.27 12.43
C GLU A 148 15.60 36.76 12.59
N LEU A 149 16.40 37.13 13.61
CA LEU A 149 16.86 38.51 13.83
C LEU A 149 18.14 38.88 13.04
N MET A 150 18.73 37.94 12.29
CA MET A 150 19.94 38.15 11.48
C MET A 150 19.70 38.19 9.96
N THR A 151 18.44 38.14 9.50
CA THR A 151 18.05 38.39 8.10
C THR A 151 17.26 39.67 7.97
#